data_AF-X0SY20-F1
#
_entry.id   AF-X0SY20-F1
#
_cell.length_a   1.000
_cell.length_b   1.000
_cell.length_c   1.000
_cell.angle_alpha   90.00
_cell.angle_beta   90.00
_cell.angle_gamma   90.00
#
_symmetry.space_group_name_H-M   'P 1'
#
loop_
_entity.id
_entity.type
_entity.pdbx_description
1 polymer ?
#
loop_
_entity_poly.entity_id
_entity_poly.type
_entity_poly.pdbx_seq_one_letter_code
_entity_poly.pdbx_strand_id
1 'polypeptide(L)' 'MAEQQTEVLFYHLEHQGLEKVLPSLIEKTLERGWRAVVQAGSEERLAAIDLALWTYKEESFLAHGTAKDG' A
#
# COMPACT_ATOMS: atom_id res chain seq x y z
N MET A 1 8.32 19.65 24.40
CA MET A 1 7.94 19.08 23.09
C MET A 1 8.28 17.61 23.18
N ALA A 2 7.28 16.72 23.19
CA ALA A 2 7.56 15.29 23.24
C ALA A 2 8.22 14.87 21.92
N GLU A 3 9.36 14.18 22.00
CA GLU A 3 9.97 13.54 20.84
C GLU A 3 8.97 12.49 20.30
N GLN A 4 8.32 12.78 19.16
CA GLN A 4 7.46 11.81 18.51
C GLN A 4 8.35 10.81 17.79
N GLN A 5 8.57 9.67 18.43
CA GLN A 5 9.29 8.55 17.84
C GLN A 5 8.50 7.99 16.65
N THR A 6 9.18 7.72 15.54
CA THR A 6 8.56 7.10 14.36
C THR A 6 8.05 5.70 14.70
N GLU A 7 6.77 5.46 14.51
CA GLU A 7 6.17 4.13 14.68
C GLU A 7 6.54 3.22 13.50
N VAL A 8 6.98 2.00 13.81
CA VAL A 8 7.30 0.97 12.81
C VAL A 8 6.53 -0.30 13.16
N LEU A 9 5.68 -0.75 12.24
CA LEU A 9 4.83 -1.92 12.41
C LEU A 9 5.26 -3.04 11.45
N PHE A 10 5.20 -4.28 11.92
CA PHE A 10 5.46 -5.47 11.13
C PHE A 10 4.20 -6.34 11.08
N TYR A 11 3.72 -6.64 9.87
CA TYR A 11 2.55 -7.49 9.66
C TYR A 11 3.01 -8.90 9.27
N HIS A 12 2.66 -9.90 10.09
CA HIS A 12 2.83 -11.30 9.73
C HIS A 12 1.65 -11.76 8.87
N LEU A 13 1.94 -12.24 7.67
CA LEU A 13 0.93 -12.68 6.72
C LEU A 13 0.76 -14.20 6.81
N GLU A 14 -0.34 -14.65 7.41
CA GLU A 14 -0.57 -16.09 7.66
C GLU A 14 -1.37 -16.76 6.54
N HIS A 15 -2.55 -16.23 6.22
CA HIS A 15 -3.49 -16.86 5.28
C HIS A 15 -3.65 -16.10 3.95
N GLN A 16 -3.19 -14.86 3.89
CA GLN A 16 -3.37 -13.97 2.75
C GLN A 16 -2.03 -13.40 2.31
N GLY A 17 -1.78 -13.41 1.00
CA GLY A 17 -0.61 -12.76 0.41
C GLY A 17 -0.66 -11.23 0.55
N LEU A 18 0.47 -10.59 0.31
CA LEU A 18 0.64 -9.14 0.45
C LEU A 18 -0.39 -8.38 -0.39
N GLU A 19 -0.65 -8.85 -1.60
CA GLU A 19 -1.47 -8.23 -2.63
C GLU A 19 -2.96 -8.19 -2.23
N LYS A 20 -3.38 -9.06 -1.29
CA LYS A 20 -4.72 -9.02 -0.69
C LYS A 20 -4.79 -8.13 0.55
N VAL A 21 -3.69 -8.02 1.31
CA VAL A 21 -3.67 -7.31 2.60
C VAL A 21 -3.30 -5.83 2.42
N LEU A 22 -2.36 -5.55 1.53
CA LEU A 22 -1.83 -4.22 1.25
C LEU A 22 -2.92 -3.20 0.86
N PRO A 23 -3.91 -3.51 0.00
CA PRO A 23 -4.99 -2.57 -0.31
C PRO A 23 -5.71 -2.07 0.94
N SER A 24 -6.04 -2.97 1.88
CA SER A 24 -6.74 -2.60 3.13
C SER A 24 -5.88 -1.72 4.04
N LEU A 25 -4.56 -1.93 4.07
CA LEU A 25 -3.65 -1.06 4.83
C LEU A 25 -3.58 0.35 4.23
N ILE A 26 -3.60 0.44 2.90
CA ILE A 26 -3.61 1.72 2.18
C ILE A 26 -4.95 2.42 2.40
N GLU A 27 -6.08 1.73 2.26
CA GLU A 27 -7.41 2.28 2.53
C GLU A 27 -7.48 2.91 3.93
N LYS A 28 -7.07 2.17 4.98
CA LYS A 28 -7.05 2.69 6.36
C LYS A 28 -6.12 3.89 6.53
N THR A 29 -5.03 3.95 5.76
CA THR A 29 -4.13 5.11 5.76
C THR A 29 -4.82 6.33 5.15
N LEU A 30 -5.49 6.14 4.02
CA LEU A 30 -6.23 7.20 3.33
C LEU A 30 -7.48 7.66 4.10
N GLU A 31 -8.21 6.76 4.75
CA GLU A 31 -9.35 7.05 5.62
C GLU A 31 -8.97 8.01 6.77
N ARG A 32 -7.71 7.98 7.21
CA ARG A 32 -7.15 8.89 8.22
C ARG A 32 -6.69 10.23 7.65
N GLY A 33 -6.85 10.44 6.34
CA GLY A 33 -6.35 11.62 5.62
C GLY A 33 -4.83 11.62 5.43
N TRP A 34 -4.16 10.48 5.59
CA TRP A 34 -2.71 10.37 5.40
C TRP A 34 -2.36 10.06 3.95
N ARG A 35 -1.08 10.22 3.61
CA ARG A 35 -0.52 9.79 2.33
C ARG A 35 0.19 8.46 2.50
N ALA A 36 0.01 7.57 1.54
CA ALA A 36 0.71 6.29 1.48
C ALA A 36 1.80 6.33 0.40
N VAL A 37 2.93 5.70 0.68
CA VAL A 37 3.98 5.40 -0.30
C VAL A 37 4.28 3.91 -0.18
N VAL A 38 4.29 3.20 -1.32
CA VAL A 38 4.67 1.79 -1.37
C VAL A 38 6.05 1.69 -2.01
N GLN A 39 6.96 1.04 -1.31
CA GLN A 39 8.31 0.75 -1.79
C GLN A 39 8.49 -0.77 -1.92
N ALA A 40 8.97 -1.21 -3.07
CA ALA A 40 9.29 -2.60 -3.35
C ALA A 40 10.79 -2.78 -3.59
N GLY A 41 11.29 -4.02 -3.44
CA GLY A 41 12.70 -4.33 -3.63
C GLY A 41 13.15 -4.44 -5.09
N SER A 42 12.22 -4.42 -6.05
CA SER A 42 12.53 -4.43 -7.49
C SER A 42 11.42 -3.74 -8.29
N GLU A 43 11.71 -3.34 -9.53
CA GLU A 43 10.73 -2.73 -10.43
C GLU A 43 9.63 -3.72 -10.83
N GLU A 44 9.97 -4.99 -11.05
CA GLU A 44 9.01 -6.03 -11.42
C GLU A 44 7.99 -6.24 -10.30
N ARG A 45 8.46 -6.22 -9.04
CA ARG A 45 7.57 -6.32 -7.88
C ARG A 45 6.71 -5.08 -7.69
N LEU A 46 7.25 -3.89 -7.97
CA LEU A 46 6.46 -2.66 -7.94
C LEU A 46 5.34 -2.70 -8.98
N ALA A 47 5.64 -3.11 -10.21
CA ALA A 47 4.64 -3.25 -11.29
C ALA A 47 3.55 -4.27 -10.96
N ALA A 48 3.92 -5.40 -10.34
CA ALA A 48 2.94 -6.40 -9.89
C ALA A 48 2.00 -5.84 -8.80
N ILE A 49 2.54 -5.05 -7.87
CA ILE A 49 1.75 -4.41 -6.81
C ILE A 49 0.81 -3.35 -7.39
N ASP A 50 1.30 -2.50 -8.30
CA ASP A 50 0.51 -1.47 -8.98
C ASP A 50 -0.71 -2.10 -9.69
N LEU A 51 -0.50 -3.15 -10.50
CA LEU A 51 -1.59 -3.87 -11.15
C LEU A 51 -2.58 -4.48 -10.16
N ALA A 52 -2.09 -5.03 -9.04
CA ALA A 52 -2.94 -5.61 -8.01
C ALA A 52 -3.82 -4.55 -7.31
N LEU A 53 -3.27 -3.36 -7.05
CA LEU A 53 -4.00 -2.26 -6.42
C LEU A 53 -5.11 -1.69 -7.33
N TRP A 54 -5.00 -1.86 -8.65
CA TRP A 54 -6.09 -1.52 -9.58
C TRP A 54 -7.21 -2.56 -9.64
N THR A 55 -6.94 -3.81 -9.28
CA THR A 55 -7.84 -4.95 -9.58
C THR A 55 -8.27 -5.76 -8.35
N TYR A 56 -7.87 -5.36 -7.14
CA TYR A 56 -8.11 -6.16 -5.92
C TYR A 56 -9.58 -6.35 -5.56
N LYS A 57 -10.47 -5.45 -5.99
CA LYS A 57 -11.93 -5.57 -5.85
C LYS A 57 -12.64 -4.83 -6.98
N GLU A 58 -13.70 -5.42 -7.54
CA GLU A 58 -14.45 -4.87 -8.69
C GLU A 58 -14.96 -3.43 -8.47
N GLU A 59 -15.43 -3.12 -7.26
CA GLU A 59 -15.97 -1.80 -6.90
C GLU A 59 -14.97 -0.92 -6.13
N SER A 60 -13.68 -1.25 -6.17
CA SER A 60 -12.66 -0.45 -5.49
C SER A 60 -12.01 0.57 -6.42
N PHE A 61 -11.67 1.73 -5.85
CA PHE A 61 -10.89 2.75 -6.55
C PHE A 61 -9.86 3.35 -5.60
N LEU A 62 -8.62 2.85 -5.70
CA LEU A 62 -7.46 3.46 -5.08
C LEU A 62 -6.76 4.30 -6.15
N ALA A 63 -6.97 5.61 -6.17
CA ALA A 63 -6.25 6.49 -7.08
C ALA A 63 -4.75 6.52 -6.70
N HIS A 64 -3.93 5.82 -7.46
CA HIS A 64 -2.47 5.74 -7.26
C HIS A 64 -1.74 5.81 -8.60
N GLY A 65 -0.42 5.94 -8.52
CA GLY A 65 0.48 5.90 -9.67
C GLY A 65 1.89 5.61 -9.19
N THR A 66 2.71 5.10 -10.10
CA THR A 66 4.13 4.88 -9.88
C THR A 66 4.93 6.14 -10.18
N ALA A 67 6.24 6.13 -9.91
CA ALA A 67 7.12 7.22 -10.31
C ALA A 67 7.21 7.42 -11.84
N LYS A 68 6.72 6.46 -12.64
CA LYS A 68 6.66 6.55 -14.10
C LYS A 68 5.40 7.29 -14.58
N ASP A 69 4.40 7.43 -13.71
CA ASP A 69 3.12 8.06 -14.03
C ASP A 69 3.15 9.54 -13.62
N GLY A 70 3.35 10.43 -14.61
CA GLY A 70 3.48 11.88 -14.42
C GLY A 70 4.22 12.55 -15.57
#